data_AF-A0A6S6SUR0-F1
#
_entry.id   AF-A0A6S6SUR0-F1
#
_cell.length_a   1.000
_cell.length_b   1.000
_cell.length_c   1.000
_cell.angle_alpha   90.00
_cell.angle_beta   90.00
_cell.angle_gamma   90.00
#
_symmetry.space_group_name_H-M   'P 1'
#
loop_
_entity.id
_entity.type
_entity.pdbx_description
1 polymer ?
#
loop_
_entity_poly.entity_id
_entity_poly.type
_entity_poly.pdbx_seq_one_letter_code
_entity_poly.pdbx_strand_id
1 'polypeptide(L)'
;FAFMVEGNSDWKSHSVQVDFQIAGLQSQILTPDSLMVRPFYAVAMVVFEKNNAILTPLNEYFDNLQMVDQAYGWGLSWCSPD
;
A
#
# COMPACT_ATOMS: atom_id res chain seq x y z
N PHE A 1 6.63 -7.89 -2.35
CA PHE A 1 5.48 -7.48 -3.17
C PHE A 1 4.72 -6.43 -2.39
N ALA A 2 4.52 -5.23 -2.95
CA ALA A 2 3.64 -4.21 -2.38
C ALA A 2 2.29 -4.31 -3.09
N PHE A 3 1.20 -4.33 -2.33
CA PHE A 3 -0.15 -4.27 -2.88
C PHE A 3 -0.58 -2.82 -2.90
N MET A 4 -0.76 -2.29 -4.10
CA MET A 4 -1.32 -0.96 -4.32
C MET A 4 -2.76 -1.16 -4.77
N VAL A 5 -3.68 -0.62 -4.00
CA VAL A 5 -5.08 -0.55 -4.41
C VAL A 5 -5.26 0.87 -4.94
N GLU A 6 -5.75 1.02 -6.16
CA GLU A 6 -6.19 2.29 -6.71
C GLU A 6 -7.68 2.45 -6.40
N GLY A 7 -8.07 3.62 -5.90
CA GLY A 7 -9.44 3.91 -5.49
C GLY A 7 -9.80 5.29 -5.97
N ASN A 8 -11.04 5.44 -6.45
CA ASN A 8 -11.62 6.74 -6.77
C ASN A 8 -11.76 7.55 -5.49
N SER A 9 -10.70 8.24 -5.09
CA SER A 9 -10.66 9.43 -4.22
C SER A 9 -11.37 9.39 -2.85
N ASP A 10 -12.03 8.31 -2.46
CA ASP A 10 -12.92 8.26 -1.28
C ASP A 10 -12.93 6.87 -0.62
N TRP A 11 -11.75 6.43 -0.20
CA TRP A 11 -11.51 5.13 0.43
C TRP A 11 -12.39 4.84 1.65
N LYS A 12 -12.64 5.86 2.49
CA LYS A 12 -13.44 5.72 3.71
C LYS A 12 -14.93 5.57 3.39
N SER A 13 -15.46 6.29 2.39
CA SER A 13 -16.87 6.12 1.99
C SER A 13 -17.17 4.68 1.51
N HIS A 14 -16.16 4.02 0.95
CA HIS A 14 -16.27 2.67 0.42
C HIS A 14 -15.99 1.56 1.44
N SER A 15 -15.69 1.90 2.71
CA SER A 15 -15.38 0.92 3.76
C SER A 15 -14.36 -0.13 3.31
N VAL A 16 -13.33 0.29 2.56
CA VAL A 16 -12.37 -0.64 1.96
C VAL A 16 -11.58 -1.35 3.04
N GLN A 17 -11.55 -2.68 2.97
CA GLN A 17 -10.72 -3.52 3.83
C GLN A 17 -9.73 -4.28 2.96
N VAL A 18 -8.47 -4.30 3.39
CA VAL A 18 -7.40 -5.05 2.75
C VAL A 18 -6.98 -6.16 3.69
N ASP A 19 -7.29 -7.40 3.33
CA ASP A 19 -6.93 -8.59 4.09
C ASP A 19 -5.57 -9.13 3.59
N PHE A 20 -4.59 -9.20 4.49
CA PHE A 20 -3.29 -9.80 4.24
C PHE A 20 -3.23 -11.22 4.80
N GLN A 21 -3.23 -12.20 3.89
CA GLN A 21 -3.06 -13.62 4.22
C GLN A 21 -1.71 -14.13 3.70
N ILE A 22 -0.66 -13.92 4.48
CA ILE A 22 0.71 -14.35 4.15
C ILE A 22 1.08 -15.54 5.03
N ALA A 23 1.52 -16.64 4.41
CA ALA A 23 1.95 -17.83 5.14
C ALA A 23 3.10 -17.51 6.11
N GLY A 24 2.96 -17.92 7.38
CA GLY A 24 3.94 -17.63 8.43
C GLY A 24 3.71 -16.30 9.17
N LEU A 25 2.71 -15.50 8.76
CA LEU A 25 2.26 -14.31 9.47
C LEU A 25 0.83 -14.49 9.96
N GLN A 26 0.49 -13.82 11.07
CA GLN A 26 -0.90 -13.70 11.50
C GLN A 26 -1.67 -12.89 10.47
N SER A 27 -2.88 -13.34 10.09
CA SER A 27 -3.77 -12.57 9.22
C SER A 27 -4.06 -11.21 9.86
N GLN A 28 -3.97 -10.17 9.04
CA GLN A 28 -4.22 -8.79 9.44
C GLN A 28 -5.11 -8.13 8.40
N ILE A 29 -6.16 -7.45 8.89
CA ILE A 29 -7.02 -6.61 8.08
C ILE A 29 -6.61 -5.17 8.32
N LEU A 30 -6.25 -4.48 7.24
CA LEU A 30 -5.91 -3.06 7.26
C LEU A 30 -7.02 -2.25 6.57
N THR A 31 -7.31 -1.08 7.11
CA THR A 31 -8.39 -0.21 6.64
C THR A 31 -7.84 1.20 6.49
N PRO A 32 -8.01 1.86 5.34
CA PRO A 32 -7.73 3.29 5.20
C PRO A 32 -8.60 4.07 6.19
N ASP A 33 -7.97 4.83 7.08
CA ASP A 33 -8.66 5.52 8.19
C ASP A 33 -9.08 6.96 7.89
N SER A 34 -8.59 7.52 6.77
CA SER A 34 -8.70 8.94 6.45
C SER A 34 -9.62 9.23 5.26
N LEU A 35 -10.33 10.37 5.33
CA LEU A 35 -11.15 10.93 4.24
C LEU A 35 -10.29 11.65 3.18
N MET A 36 -9.02 11.28 3.05
CA MET A 36 -8.08 11.97 2.18
C MET A 36 -8.37 11.64 0.72
N VAL A 37 -8.59 12.69 -0.07
CA VAL A 37 -8.82 12.63 -1.52
C VAL A 37 -7.48 12.51 -2.24
N ARG A 38 -6.79 11.39 -2.03
CA ARG A 38 -5.54 11.08 -2.74
C ARG A 38 -5.68 9.74 -3.48
N PRO A 39 -5.22 9.66 -4.74
CA PRO A 39 -5.44 8.50 -5.58
C PRO A 39 -4.66 7.25 -5.12
N PHE A 40 -3.54 7.43 -4.42
CA PHE A 40 -2.69 6.33 -3.97
C PHE A 40 -2.65 6.25 -2.45
N TYR A 41 -2.85 5.04 -1.92
CA TYR A 41 -2.77 4.74 -0.49
C TYR A 41 -1.83 3.55 -0.25
N ALA A 42 -0.78 3.77 0.55
CA ALA A 42 0.14 2.72 0.95
C ALA A 42 -0.38 2.02 2.20
N VAL A 43 -0.66 0.72 2.07
CA VAL A 43 -1.32 -0.08 3.10
C VAL A 43 -0.31 -0.84 3.96
N ALA A 44 0.71 -1.45 3.35
CA ALA A 44 1.74 -2.17 4.07
C ALA A 44 2.99 -2.41 3.21
N MET A 45 4.13 -2.60 3.89
CA MET A 45 5.38 -3.12 3.33
C MET A 45 5.59 -4.55 3.79
N VAL A 46 5.95 -5.44 2.86
CA VAL A 46 6.29 -6.84 3.15
C VAL A 46 7.74 -7.09 2.78
N VAL A 47 8.56 -7.43 3.77
CA VAL A 47 9.98 -7.77 3.60
C VAL A 47 10.16 -9.27 3.82
N PHE A 48 10.89 -9.93 2.92
CA PHE A 48 11.25 -11.34 3.07
C PHE A 48 12.73 -11.46 3.43
N GLU A 49 13.04 -11.93 4.62
CA GLU A 49 14.41 -12.15 5.11
C GLU A 49 14.57 -13.58 5.60
N LYS A 50 15.52 -14.33 5.01
CA LYS A 50 15.94 -15.67 5.48
C LYS A 50 14.75 -16.59 5.85
N ASN A 51 13.80 -16.73 4.92
CA ASN A 51 12.54 -17.51 5.05
C ASN A 51 11.47 -16.95 6.00
N ASN A 52 11.66 -15.76 6.57
CA ASN A 52 10.63 -15.06 7.33
C ASN A 52 10.04 -13.93 6.50
N ALA A 53 8.73 -13.75 6.61
CA ALA A 53 8.05 -12.56 6.13
C ALA A 53 7.87 -11.59 7.31
N ILE A 54 8.12 -10.31 7.08
CA ILE A 54 7.87 -9.22 8.00
C ILE A 54 6.86 -8.29 7.33
N LEU A 55 5.72 -8.09 7.98
CA LEU A 55 4.69 -7.16 7.55
C LEU A 55 4.76 -5.90 8.41
N THR A 56 4.99 -4.77 7.76
CA THR A 56 4.97 -3.45 8.38
C THR A 56 3.75 -2.69 7.84
N PRO A 57 2.72 -2.43 8.66
CA PRO A 57 1.59 -1.60 8.26
C PRO A 57 2.05 -0.19 7.88
N LEU A 58 1.45 0.35 6.82
CA LEU A 58 1.62 1.73 6.35
C LEU A 58 0.27 2.42 6.39
N ASN A 59 0.26 3.75 6.54
CA ASN A 59 -0.97 4.54 6.50
C ASN A 59 -0.70 5.89 5.84
N GLU A 60 -0.20 5.85 4.62
CA GLU A 60 0.29 7.03 3.90
C GLU A 60 -0.43 7.21 2.57
N TYR A 61 -0.70 8.47 2.23
CA TYR A 61 -1.45 8.84 1.03
C TYR A 61 -0.59 9.69 0.10
N PHE A 62 -0.59 9.36 -1.19
CA PHE A 62 0.26 9.98 -2.20
C PHE A 62 -0.56 10.50 -3.38
N ASP A 63 -0.12 11.62 -3.94
CA ASP A 63 -0.79 12.24 -5.09
C ASP A 63 -0.44 11.52 -6.41
N ASN A 64 0.71 10.83 -6.47
CA ASN A 64 1.15 10.06 -7.63
C ASN A 64 2.18 8.98 -7.26
N LEU A 65 2.43 8.07 -8.20
CA LEU A 65 3.39 6.96 -8.07
C LEU A 65 4.84 7.40 -7.89
N GLN A 66 5.21 8.54 -8.46
CA GLN A 66 6.57 9.08 -8.32
C GLN A 66 6.85 9.44 -6.85
N MET A 67 5.87 9.97 -6.13
CA MET A 67 5.99 10.24 -4.69
C MET A 67 6.12 8.97 -3.86
N VAL A 68 5.41 7.90 -4.23
CA VAL A 68 5.54 6.57 -3.58
C VAL A 68 6.97 6.05 -3.74
N ASP A 69 7.51 6.13 -4.96
CA ASP A 69 8.87 5.69 -5.26
C ASP A 69 9.93 6.51 -4.53
N GLN A 70 9.76 7.83 -4.46
CA GLN A 70 10.65 8.70 -3.69
C GLN A 70 10.61 8.40 -2.19
N ALA A 71 9.43 8.07 -1.65
CA ALA A 71 9.26 7.80 -0.22
C ALA A 71 9.92 6.46 0.19
N TYR A 72 9.78 5.42 -0.62
CA TYR A 72 10.23 4.07 -0.26
C TYR A 72 11.45 3.57 -1.03
N GLY A 73 11.94 4.34 -2.01
CA GLY A 73 13.14 4.01 -2.78
C GLY A 73 13.03 2.70 -3.56
N TRP A 74 11.82 2.36 -4.03
CA TRP A 74 11.56 1.06 -4.67
C TRP A 74 12.12 0.95 -6.09
N GLY A 75 12.59 2.05 -6.67
CA GLY A 75 13.18 2.09 -8.02
C GLY A 75 12.20 1.64 -9.09
N LEU A 76 10.90 1.92 -8.89
CA LEU A 76 9.84 1.36 -9.69
C LEU A 76 9.81 2.02 -11.07
N SER A 77 9.91 1.20 -12.11
CA SER A 77 9.81 1.64 -13.51
C SER A 77 8.34 1.91 -13.84
N TRP A 78 7.80 2.99 -13.32
CA TRP A 78 6.44 3.40 -13.66
C TRP A 78 6.39 3.81 -15.14
N CYS A 79 5.40 3.31 -15.88
CA CYS A 79 5.22 3.66 -17.28
C CYS A 79 5.19 5.19 -17.44
N SER A 80 6.14 5.74 -18.19
CA SER A 80 6.07 7.11 -18.67
C SER A 80 4.76 7.28 -19.44
N PRO A 81 4.02 8.39 -19.24
CA PRO A 81 2.97 8.75 -20.17
C PRO A 81 3.64 9.15 -21.48
N ASP A 82 3.39 8.41 -22.55
CA ASP A 82 3.42 8.98 -23.89
C ASP A 82 2.22 9.93 -24.06
#